data_AF-A0A6N9STE9-F1
#
_entry.id   AF-A0A6N9STE9-F1
#
_cell.length_a   1.000
_cell.length_b   1.000
_cell.length_c   1.000
_cell.angle_alpha   90.00
_cell.angle_beta   90.00
_cell.angle_gamma   90.00
#
_symmetry.space_group_name_H-M   'P 1'
#
loop_
_entity.id
_entity.type
_entity.pdbx_description
1 polymer ?
#
loop_
_entity_poly.entity_id
_entity_poly.type
_entity_poly.pdbx_seq_one_letter_code
_entity_poly.pdbx_strand_id
1 'polypeptide(L)'
;MQPIDFRPLTTVVIVGRPNVGKSTLFNRLTRSRDALVADLPGLTRDRHYGRALWEERPYLVIDTGGFEPVAKDGILREMARQTEQALDEADRVIFLTDGRSGLTPGDRTIAERLRQRGKHVTLAVNKVEGMARAVVTAEFHELGLGDPLAISSSHGEGIGDLMDEVLGGIPVPESSTSSEKRPDRPRIAIVGRPNVGKSTLVNRLLGEERVIAFDQPGTTRDSIEVDFEENGRLYTLIDTAGLRRRGKVFEAVEKFSVFKTMQSIEEANVVVLTLDARQDISDQDAHIAGHVLTTGRAVVLAVNKWEGLDAHRRDRLRQDIARKLGFLDFAHHLFISALDGLGVNGLLPAVDAAYQAAMARLPTPRLTRTLMAAVQKHQPAKAGPFRPKLRYAHQGGHNPPIVVIHGSAVAHIQDNYRRYLENTFREAFELRGTPLRVEFRQGNNPFADRKPKPLTESEENSLRRQRRRGRKLFGKR
;
A
#
# COMPACT_ATOMS: atom_id res chain seq x y z
N MET A 1 32.63 8.60 -4.66
CA MET A 1 31.20 8.25 -4.58
C MET A 1 30.83 8.18 -3.12
N GLN A 2 30.03 9.13 -2.64
CA GLN A 2 29.44 9.04 -1.30
C GLN A 2 28.33 7.97 -1.34
N PRO A 3 28.16 7.14 -0.30
CA PRO A 3 27.04 6.21 -0.22
C PRO A 3 25.73 6.99 -0.10
N ILE A 4 24.81 6.76 -1.04
CA ILE A 4 23.46 7.33 -1.01
C ILE A 4 22.63 6.51 -0.02
N ASP A 5 22.39 7.08 1.16
CA ASP A 5 21.59 6.52 2.25
C ASP A 5 20.10 6.47 1.82
N PHE A 6 19.64 5.31 1.34
CA PHE A 6 18.22 5.07 1.12
C PHE A 6 17.59 4.76 2.47
N ARG A 7 16.84 5.72 3.01
CA ARG A 7 16.06 5.47 4.21
C ARG A 7 14.76 4.76 3.87
N PRO A 8 14.38 3.73 4.64
CA PRO A 8 13.08 3.09 4.50
C PRO A 8 11.95 4.10 4.75
N LEU A 9 10.73 3.77 4.26
CA LEU A 9 9.56 4.62 4.52
C LEU A 9 9.38 4.80 6.02
N THR A 10 9.22 6.05 6.44
CA THR A 10 8.95 6.37 7.84
C THR A 10 7.68 5.66 8.30
N THR A 11 7.76 4.97 9.42
CA THR A 11 6.65 4.28 10.04
C THR A 11 6.09 5.11 11.20
N VAL A 12 4.83 5.48 11.10
CA VAL A 12 4.06 6.26 12.07
C VAL A 12 3.02 5.37 12.73
N VAL A 13 3.07 5.24 14.05
CA VAL A 13 2.12 4.43 14.82
C VAL A 13 1.19 5.32 15.64
N ILE A 14 -0.12 5.13 15.48
CA ILE A 14 -1.15 5.85 16.24
C ILE A 14 -1.55 5.00 17.44
N VAL A 15 -1.30 5.53 18.64
CA VAL A 15 -1.66 4.89 19.91
C VAL A 15 -2.57 5.76 20.75
N GLY A 16 -3.30 5.14 21.66
CA GLY A 16 -4.22 5.82 22.57
C GLY A 16 -5.35 4.90 23.03
N ARG A 17 -6.07 5.34 24.06
CA ARG A 17 -7.20 4.58 24.62
C ARG A 17 -8.27 4.27 23.56
N PRO A 18 -9.18 3.33 23.83
CA PRO A 18 -10.39 3.15 23.03
C PRO A 18 -11.16 4.48 22.85
N ASN A 19 -11.82 4.64 21.70
CA ASN A 19 -12.74 5.75 21.39
C ASN A 19 -12.16 7.17 21.31
N VAL A 20 -10.85 7.37 21.45
CA VAL A 20 -10.21 8.71 21.27
C VAL A 20 -10.18 9.20 19.82
N GLY A 21 -10.57 8.35 18.85
CA GLY A 21 -10.68 8.71 17.43
C GLY A 21 -9.51 8.27 16.54
N LYS A 22 -8.75 7.24 16.94
CA LYS A 22 -7.59 6.71 16.19
C LYS A 22 -7.94 6.28 14.77
N SER A 23 -9.00 5.49 14.60
CA SER A 23 -9.43 5.03 13.28
C SER A 23 -9.95 6.19 12.40
N THR A 24 -10.48 7.25 13.01
CA THR A 24 -10.86 8.47 12.29
C THR A 24 -9.62 9.21 11.78
N LEU A 25 -8.60 9.36 12.62
CA LEU A 25 -7.32 9.95 12.24
C LEU A 25 -6.63 9.12 11.14
N PHE A 26 -6.52 7.80 11.35
CA PHE A 26 -5.98 6.85 10.39
C PHE A 26 -6.64 7.00 9.01
N ASN A 27 -7.98 6.96 8.97
CA ASN A 27 -8.73 7.11 7.72
C ASN A 27 -8.49 8.47 7.08
N ARG A 28 -8.29 9.55 7.85
CA ARG A 28 -7.99 10.86 7.29
C ARG A 28 -6.60 10.91 6.67
N LEU A 29 -5.59 10.39 7.38
CA LEU A 29 -4.20 10.36 6.91
C LEU A 29 -4.05 9.51 5.64
N THR A 30 -4.80 8.41 5.56
CA THR A 30 -4.76 7.45 4.45
C THR A 30 -5.74 7.75 3.31
N ARG A 31 -6.59 8.77 3.43
CA ARG A 31 -7.49 9.26 2.35
C ARG A 31 -7.03 10.58 1.74
N SER A 32 -5.79 11.03 2.04
CA SER A 32 -5.16 12.06 1.21
C SER A 32 -5.06 11.53 -0.23
N ARG A 33 -5.14 12.40 -1.23
CA ARG A 33 -5.60 12.09 -2.60
C ARG A 33 -4.88 10.96 -3.36
N ASP A 34 -3.74 10.47 -2.86
CA ASP A 34 -2.91 9.42 -3.46
C ASP A 34 -2.63 8.22 -2.53
N ALA A 35 -3.30 8.15 -1.38
CA ALA A 35 -3.06 7.15 -0.34
C ALA A 35 -3.97 5.92 -0.52
N LEU A 36 -3.38 4.72 -0.35
CA LEU A 36 -4.07 3.43 -0.49
C LEU A 36 -4.18 2.78 0.89
N VAL A 37 -5.42 2.57 1.32
CA VAL A 37 -5.75 1.82 2.55
C VAL A 37 -5.84 0.34 2.18
N ALA A 38 -5.05 -0.49 2.85
CA ALA A 38 -5.28 -1.92 2.86
C ALA A 38 -5.92 -2.26 4.21
N ASP A 39 -7.22 -2.56 4.21
CA ASP A 39 -7.85 -3.18 5.37
C ASP A 39 -7.26 -4.59 5.49
N LEU A 40 -6.47 -4.86 6.54
CA LEU A 40 -5.79 -6.14 6.75
C LEU A 40 -6.53 -7.16 7.64
N PRO A 41 -7.58 -7.91 7.18
CA PRO A 41 -8.12 -9.00 7.98
C PRO A 41 -7.19 -10.23 7.97
N GLY A 42 -6.84 -10.72 9.17
CA GLY A 42 -6.18 -12.02 9.36
C GLY A 42 -4.85 -12.00 10.12
N LEU A 43 -4.33 -10.84 10.52
CA LEU A 43 -3.09 -10.70 11.31
C LEU A 43 -3.31 -10.06 12.68
N THR A 44 -4.51 -10.29 13.22
CA THR A 44 -5.18 -9.70 14.40
C THR A 44 -6.26 -8.71 14.03
N ARG A 45 -7.37 -8.79 14.77
CA ARG A 45 -8.67 -8.20 14.44
C ARG A 45 -8.70 -6.67 14.63
N ASP A 46 -7.59 -6.06 15.06
CA ASP A 46 -7.57 -4.71 15.66
C ASP A 46 -6.55 -3.74 15.02
N ARG A 47 -5.82 -4.11 13.95
CA ARG A 47 -4.79 -3.23 13.35
C ARG A 47 -5.01 -2.92 11.87
N HIS A 48 -5.08 -1.64 11.55
CA HIS A 48 -5.17 -1.16 10.17
C HIS A 48 -3.82 -0.59 9.73
N TYR A 49 -3.40 -0.93 8.51
CA TYR A 49 -2.15 -0.50 7.92
C TYR A 49 -2.47 0.32 6.67
N GLY A 50 -1.82 1.45 6.51
CA GLY A 50 -2.06 2.32 5.37
C GLY A 50 -0.79 2.98 4.91
N ARG A 51 -0.69 3.20 3.60
CA ARG A 51 0.32 4.07 3.02
C ARG A 51 -0.30 5.45 2.83
N ALA A 52 0.39 6.48 3.31
CA ALA A 52 -0.05 7.86 3.22
C ALA A 52 1.04 8.74 2.59
N LEU A 53 0.62 9.92 2.12
CA LEU A 53 1.49 10.91 1.50
C LEU A 53 1.26 12.26 2.18
N TRP A 54 2.32 12.90 2.67
CA TRP A 54 2.31 14.24 3.25
C TRP A 54 3.40 15.10 2.60
N GLU A 55 3.03 16.19 1.93
CA GLU A 55 3.98 17.07 1.21
C GLU A 55 4.99 16.29 0.34
N GLU A 56 4.50 15.34 -0.45
CA GLU A 56 5.29 14.44 -1.31
C GLU A 56 6.15 13.40 -0.56
N ARG A 57 6.06 13.33 0.77
CA ARG A 57 6.76 12.34 1.61
C ARG A 57 5.86 11.13 1.84
N PRO A 58 6.16 9.96 1.24
CA PRO A 58 5.43 8.74 1.53
C PRO A 58 5.81 8.22 2.93
N TYR A 59 4.83 7.73 3.66
CA TYR A 59 5.03 7.11 4.97
C TYR A 59 4.01 5.99 5.20
N LEU A 60 4.34 5.07 6.10
CA LEU A 60 3.43 4.03 6.56
C LEU A 60 2.77 4.50 7.86
N VAL A 61 1.45 4.35 7.95
CA VAL A 61 0.66 4.68 9.15
C VAL A 61 -0.10 3.47 9.65
N ILE A 62 -0.16 3.31 10.97
CA ILE A 62 -0.74 2.13 11.60
C ILE A 62 -1.65 2.55 12.75
N ASP A 63 -2.88 2.03 12.74
CA ASP A 63 -3.81 2.11 13.86
C ASP A 63 -3.63 0.87 14.74
N THR A 64 -3.21 1.03 15.99
CA THR A 64 -2.94 -0.11 16.89
C THR A 64 -4.19 -0.69 17.55
N GLY A 65 -5.39 -0.15 17.28
CA GLY A 65 -6.57 -0.48 18.08
C GLY A 65 -6.49 0.11 19.49
N GLY A 66 -7.53 -0.07 20.32
CA GLY A 66 -7.54 0.46 21.69
C GLY A 66 -6.37 -0.04 22.54
N PHE A 67 -5.44 0.84 22.92
CA PHE A 67 -4.30 0.45 23.75
C PHE A 67 -4.73 0.39 25.23
N GLU A 68 -4.88 -0.81 25.78
CA GLU A 68 -5.17 -1.06 27.19
C GLU A 68 -3.97 -1.75 27.89
N PRO A 69 -3.18 -1.01 28.69
CA PRO A 69 -1.94 -1.53 29.26
C PRO A 69 -2.09 -2.47 30.47
N VAL A 70 -3.31 -2.77 30.95
CA VAL A 70 -3.55 -3.45 32.26
C VAL A 70 -4.14 -4.86 32.13
N ALA A 71 -4.16 -5.43 30.92
CA ALA A 71 -4.78 -6.74 30.71
C ALA A 71 -3.94 -7.90 31.28
N LYS A 72 -4.41 -8.53 32.37
CA LYS A 72 -3.70 -9.63 33.05
C LYS A 72 -3.93 -11.01 32.41
N ASP A 73 -5.04 -11.24 31.71
CA ASP A 73 -5.36 -12.54 31.06
C ASP A 73 -6.08 -12.43 29.71
N GLY A 74 -6.00 -13.49 28.90
CA GLY A 74 -6.78 -13.68 27.67
C GLY A 74 -6.32 -12.90 26.43
N ILE A 75 -7.26 -12.65 25.51
CA ILE A 75 -7.05 -11.97 24.22
C ILE A 75 -6.42 -10.58 24.39
N LEU A 76 -6.74 -9.89 25.48
CA LEU A 76 -6.26 -8.53 25.76
C LEU A 76 -4.75 -8.47 26.06
N ARG A 77 -4.15 -9.52 26.64
CA ARG A 77 -2.70 -9.61 26.87
C ARG A 77 -1.93 -9.75 25.55
N GLU A 78 -2.50 -10.51 24.61
CA GLU A 78 -1.93 -10.68 23.27
C GLU A 78 -2.01 -9.36 22.48
N MET A 79 -3.11 -8.60 22.61
CA MET A 79 -3.26 -7.27 22.01
C MET A 79 -2.26 -6.24 22.58
N ALA A 80 -2.00 -6.29 23.89
CA ALA A 80 -0.98 -5.45 24.52
C ALA A 80 0.43 -5.77 24.00
N ARG A 81 0.82 -7.05 23.95
CA ARG A 81 2.12 -7.50 23.41
C ARG A 81 2.33 -7.05 21.97
N GLN A 82 1.27 -7.08 21.18
CA GLN A 82 1.25 -6.70 19.79
C GLN A 82 1.36 -5.20 19.55
N THR A 83 0.68 -4.39 20.37
CA THR A 83 0.81 -2.93 20.35
C THR A 83 2.21 -2.50 20.78
N GLU A 84 2.78 -3.19 21.78
CA GLU A 84 4.17 -2.96 22.19
C GLU A 84 5.16 -3.25 21.06
N GLN A 85 4.96 -4.35 20.32
CA GLN A 85 5.81 -4.66 19.17
C GLN A 85 5.71 -3.57 18.08
N ALA A 86 4.50 -3.06 17.83
CA ALA A 86 4.30 -1.96 16.90
C ALA A 86 5.04 -0.68 17.33
N LEU A 87 5.04 -0.37 18.63
CA LEU A 87 5.75 0.78 19.19
C LEU A 87 7.28 0.63 19.12
N ASP A 88 7.81 -0.58 19.29
CA ASP A 88 9.26 -0.82 19.19
C ASP A 88 9.80 -0.57 17.79
N GLU A 89 9.00 -0.87 16.78
CA GLU A 89 9.38 -0.80 15.37
C GLU A 89 8.98 0.52 14.70
N ALA A 90 8.22 1.37 15.40
CA ALA A 90 7.84 2.69 14.91
C ALA A 90 9.05 3.64 14.85
N ASP A 91 9.13 4.46 13.80
CA ASP A 91 10.03 5.60 13.74
C ASP A 91 9.45 6.78 14.54
N ARG A 92 8.14 6.98 14.41
CA ARG A 92 7.37 8.04 15.05
C ARG A 92 6.09 7.50 15.67
N VAL A 93 5.67 8.09 16.79
CA VAL A 93 4.47 7.70 17.50
C VAL A 93 3.54 8.90 17.66
N ILE A 94 2.28 8.77 17.27
CA ILE A 94 1.23 9.73 17.58
C ILE A 94 0.47 9.19 18.79
N PHE A 95 0.56 9.87 19.93
CA PHE A 95 -0.26 9.55 21.08
C PHE A 95 -1.52 10.41 21.07
N LEU A 96 -2.65 9.79 20.79
CA LEU A 96 -3.95 10.44 20.62
C LEU A 96 -4.78 10.38 21.91
N THR A 97 -5.20 11.53 22.41
CA THR A 97 -6.11 11.68 23.55
C THR A 97 -7.44 12.32 23.12
N ASP A 98 -8.42 12.39 24.02
CA ASP A 98 -9.74 12.97 23.76
C ASP A 98 -9.96 14.23 24.61
N GLY A 99 -9.96 15.40 23.97
CA GLY A 99 -10.15 16.70 24.62
C GLY A 99 -11.54 16.92 25.19
N ARG A 100 -12.55 16.13 24.79
CA ARG A 100 -13.90 16.21 25.38
C ARG A 100 -13.98 15.49 26.72
N SER A 101 -13.24 14.39 26.86
CA SER A 101 -13.19 13.63 28.12
C SER A 101 -12.16 14.17 29.10
N GLY A 102 -11.27 15.04 28.62
CA GLY A 102 -10.10 15.51 29.35
C GLY A 102 -9.08 14.41 29.63
N LEU A 103 -8.12 14.70 30.51
CA LEU A 103 -7.04 13.78 30.84
C LEU A 103 -7.53 12.65 31.77
N THR A 104 -7.31 11.40 31.38
CA THR A 104 -7.75 10.23 32.17
C THR A 104 -6.58 9.44 32.76
N PRO A 105 -6.82 8.60 33.80
CA PRO A 105 -5.79 7.71 34.34
C PRO A 105 -5.18 6.77 33.29
N GLY A 106 -6.00 6.30 32.35
CA GLY A 106 -5.50 5.45 31.26
C GLY A 106 -4.54 6.19 30.33
N ASP A 107 -4.74 7.49 30.08
CA ASP A 107 -3.80 8.29 29.30
C ASP A 107 -2.46 8.44 30.03
N ARG A 108 -2.49 8.61 31.37
CA ARG A 108 -1.28 8.68 32.20
C ARG A 108 -0.47 7.38 32.14
N THR A 109 -1.12 6.22 32.26
CA THR A 109 -0.45 4.91 32.15
C THR A 109 0.20 4.70 30.78
N ILE A 110 -0.48 5.11 29.71
CA ILE A 110 0.05 5.01 28.34
C ILE A 110 1.27 5.94 28.19
N ALA A 111 1.16 7.18 28.65
CA ALA A 111 2.25 8.15 28.59
C ALA A 111 3.50 7.69 29.36
N GLU A 112 3.33 7.15 30.57
CA GLU A 112 4.42 6.58 31.36
C GLU A 112 5.20 5.51 30.58
N ARG A 113 4.48 4.61 29.93
CA ARG A 113 5.07 3.54 29.13
C ARG A 113 5.76 4.06 27.87
N LEU A 114 5.19 5.06 27.21
CA LEU A 114 5.80 5.69 26.03
C LEU A 114 7.11 6.41 26.38
N ARG A 115 7.17 7.13 27.52
CA ARG A 115 8.40 7.80 28.00
C ARG A 115 9.56 6.82 28.23
N GLN A 116 9.27 5.62 28.74
CA GLN A 116 10.30 4.60 29.01
C GLN A 116 10.97 4.06 27.73
N ARG A 117 10.38 4.23 26.55
CA ARG A 117 10.89 3.64 25.29
C ARG A 117 11.77 4.57 24.46
N GLY A 118 11.90 5.85 24.83
CA GLY A 118 12.81 6.80 24.16
C GLY A 118 12.50 7.06 22.68
N LYS A 119 11.27 6.77 22.22
CA LYS A 119 10.80 7.08 20.87
C LYS A 119 10.29 8.52 20.79
N HIS A 120 10.32 9.10 19.60
CA HIS A 120 9.72 10.41 19.36
C HIS A 120 8.19 10.29 19.33
N VAL A 121 7.56 10.82 20.36
CA VAL A 121 6.11 10.79 20.57
C VAL A 121 5.56 12.20 20.39
N THR A 122 4.60 12.36 19.48
CA THR A 122 3.85 13.59 19.31
C THR A 122 2.48 13.42 19.99
N LEU A 123 2.19 14.26 20.97
CA LEU A 123 0.93 14.24 21.71
C LEU A 123 -0.14 15.04 20.96
N ALA A 124 -1.26 14.40 20.64
CA ALA A 124 -2.37 15.01 19.92
C ALA A 124 -3.67 14.90 20.73
N VAL A 125 -4.28 16.05 21.03
CA VAL A 125 -5.58 16.15 21.73
C VAL A 125 -6.69 16.25 20.68
N ASN A 126 -7.43 15.17 20.50
CA ASN A 126 -8.46 15.06 19.46
C ASN A 126 -9.83 15.58 19.94
N LYS A 127 -10.74 15.80 18.98
CA LYS A 127 -12.14 16.20 19.22
C LYS A 127 -12.33 17.59 19.86
N VAL A 128 -11.44 18.52 19.54
CA VAL A 128 -11.43 19.88 20.11
C VAL A 128 -12.34 20.87 19.35
N GLU A 129 -13.32 20.38 18.59
CA GLU A 129 -14.16 21.23 17.74
C GLU A 129 -14.85 22.33 18.56
N GLY A 130 -14.67 23.59 18.15
CA GLY A 130 -15.28 24.75 18.82
C GLY A 130 -14.72 25.07 20.21
N MET A 131 -13.63 24.43 20.63
CA MET A 131 -12.97 24.68 21.92
C MET A 131 -11.80 25.66 21.77
N ALA A 132 -11.52 26.42 22.83
CA ALA A 132 -10.32 27.25 22.89
C ALA A 132 -9.07 26.36 23.06
N ARG A 133 -8.21 26.32 22.04
CA ARG A 133 -7.04 25.42 21.98
C ARG A 133 -6.17 25.46 23.23
N ALA A 134 -5.80 26.66 23.69
CA ALA A 134 -4.95 26.84 24.86
C ALA A 134 -5.58 26.32 26.17
N VAL A 135 -6.91 26.27 26.25
CA VAL A 135 -7.62 25.80 27.44
C VAL A 135 -7.70 24.27 27.43
N VAL A 136 -8.10 23.68 26.30
CA VAL A 136 -8.29 22.23 26.20
C VAL A 136 -6.98 21.44 26.26
N THR A 137 -5.86 22.04 25.86
CA THR A 137 -4.56 21.36 25.91
C THR A 137 -3.82 21.51 27.24
N ALA A 138 -4.22 22.47 28.09
CA ALA A 138 -3.49 22.83 29.31
C ALA A 138 -3.23 21.65 30.24
N GLU A 139 -4.24 20.82 30.51
CA GLU A 139 -4.10 19.65 31.38
C GLU A 139 -3.21 18.55 30.79
N PHE A 140 -3.08 18.48 29.46
CA PHE A 140 -2.33 17.43 28.79
C PHE A 140 -0.81 17.65 28.84
N HIS A 141 -0.35 18.86 29.19
CA HIS A 141 1.07 19.12 29.47
C HIS A 141 1.57 18.28 30.66
N GLU A 142 0.70 17.88 31.60
CA GLU A 142 1.03 16.99 32.72
C GLU A 142 1.61 15.64 32.27
N LEU A 143 1.33 15.24 31.02
CA LEU A 143 1.85 13.99 30.46
C LEU A 143 3.35 14.06 30.14
N GLY A 144 3.98 15.24 30.12
CA GLY A 144 5.43 15.36 29.93
C GLY A 144 5.93 14.77 28.60
N LEU A 145 5.14 14.89 27.54
CA LEU A 145 5.41 14.38 26.19
C LEU A 145 5.58 15.51 25.16
N GLY A 146 6.07 16.67 25.60
CA GLY A 146 6.18 17.87 24.77
C GLY A 146 4.87 18.67 24.72
N ASP A 147 4.74 19.50 23.69
CA ASP A 147 3.60 20.39 23.52
C ASP A 147 2.40 19.66 22.88
N PRO A 148 1.25 19.54 23.58
CA PRO A 148 0.04 18.91 23.04
C PRO A 148 -0.55 19.69 21.86
N LEU A 149 -0.71 19.02 20.72
CA LEU A 149 -1.34 19.59 19.53
C LEU A 149 -2.85 19.35 19.53
N ALA A 150 -3.63 20.43 19.47
CA ALA A 150 -5.09 20.35 19.39
C ALA A 150 -5.55 20.04 17.97
N ILE A 151 -6.27 18.93 17.77
CA ILE A 151 -6.72 18.48 16.45
C ILE A 151 -8.22 18.11 16.41
N SER A 152 -8.79 18.15 15.21
CA SER A 152 -10.04 17.48 14.89
C SER A 152 -9.83 16.47 13.76
N SER A 153 -9.83 15.18 14.10
CA SER A 153 -9.73 14.11 13.10
C SER A 153 -10.96 14.04 12.19
N SER A 154 -12.14 14.46 12.65
CA SER A 154 -13.37 14.45 11.84
C SER A 154 -13.44 15.63 10.88
N HIS A 155 -12.96 16.81 11.26
CA HIS A 155 -13.02 18.03 10.43
C HIS A 155 -11.71 18.37 9.71
N GLY A 156 -10.59 17.78 10.14
CA GLY A 156 -9.26 17.99 9.56
C GLY A 156 -8.50 19.18 10.14
N GLU A 157 -9.00 19.82 11.19
CA GLU A 157 -8.34 20.94 11.86
C GLU A 157 -7.09 20.48 12.61
N GLY A 158 -5.99 21.23 12.51
CA GLY A 158 -4.73 20.95 13.24
C GLY A 158 -3.94 19.73 12.72
N ILE A 159 -4.43 19.04 11.68
CA ILE A 159 -3.74 17.87 11.10
C ILE A 159 -2.44 18.27 10.40
N GLY A 160 -2.38 19.48 9.83
CA GLY A 160 -1.16 20.01 9.21
C GLY A 160 -0.03 20.12 10.22
N ASP A 161 -0.25 20.94 11.25
CA ASP A 161 0.67 21.12 12.38
C ASP A 161 1.09 19.78 12.99
N LEU A 162 0.17 18.83 13.15
CA LEU A 162 0.48 17.48 13.63
C LEU A 162 1.46 16.74 12.73
N MET A 163 1.21 16.72 11.42
CA MET A 163 2.03 15.96 10.49
C MET A 163 3.39 16.62 10.26
N ASP A 164 3.45 17.94 10.29
CA ASP A 164 4.70 18.71 10.21
C ASP A 164 5.59 18.43 11.42
N GLU A 165 5.02 18.30 12.62
CA GLU A 165 5.76 17.89 13.82
C GLU A 165 6.20 16.41 13.74
N VAL A 166 5.30 15.50 13.35
CA VAL A 166 5.58 14.05 13.29
C VAL A 166 6.67 13.74 12.26
N LEU A 167 6.57 14.28 11.05
CA LEU A 167 7.53 14.05 9.98
C LEU A 167 8.66 15.09 9.94
N GLY A 168 8.59 16.10 10.81
CA GLY A 168 9.59 17.13 11.00
C GLY A 168 10.96 16.54 11.34
N GLY A 169 12.02 17.14 10.78
CA GLY A 169 13.40 16.71 10.99
C GLY A 169 13.78 15.35 10.40
N ILE A 170 12.85 14.63 9.77
CA ILE A 170 13.17 13.44 8.97
C ILE A 170 13.58 13.93 7.58
N PRO A 171 14.78 13.56 7.08
CA PRO A 171 15.17 13.84 5.71
C PRO A 171 14.11 13.32 4.75
N VAL A 172 13.68 14.16 3.80
CA VAL A 172 12.84 13.71 2.70
C VAL A 172 13.64 12.66 1.95
N PRO A 173 13.12 11.42 1.77
CA PRO A 173 13.72 10.51 0.81
C PRO A 173 13.70 11.27 -0.52
N GLU A 174 14.87 11.58 -1.09
CA GLU A 174 14.92 12.29 -2.35
C GLU A 174 13.95 11.60 -3.31
N SER A 175 12.89 12.31 -3.69
CA SER A 175 12.04 11.87 -4.77
C SER A 175 13.00 11.61 -5.92
N SER A 176 12.94 10.40 -6.46
CA SER A 176 13.77 9.87 -7.54
C SER A 176 13.61 10.68 -8.83
N THR A 177 14.01 11.95 -8.79
CA THR A 177 14.04 12.93 -9.86
C THR A 177 15.49 13.25 -10.26
N SER A 178 16.47 12.74 -9.51
CA SER A 178 17.87 12.62 -9.90
C SER A 178 18.22 11.13 -10.02
N SER A 179 17.96 10.56 -11.20
CA SER A 179 18.54 9.28 -11.59
C SER A 179 20.06 9.44 -11.79
N GLU A 180 20.83 9.53 -10.70
CA GLU A 180 22.12 8.86 -10.72
C GLU A 180 21.80 7.38 -10.83
N LYS A 181 21.97 6.84 -12.05
CA LYS A 181 21.62 5.48 -12.46
C LYS A 181 22.24 4.49 -11.49
N ARG A 182 21.48 4.09 -10.47
CA ARG A 182 21.66 2.78 -9.84
C ARG A 182 21.67 1.76 -11.00
N PRO A 183 22.57 0.76 -10.97
CA PRO A 183 22.51 -0.30 -11.98
C PRO A 183 21.08 -0.85 -12.01
N ASP A 184 20.55 -1.01 -13.23
CA ASP A 184 19.21 -1.50 -13.55
C ASP A 184 19.07 -2.96 -13.09
N ARG A 185 18.81 -3.16 -11.79
CA ARG A 185 18.70 -4.48 -11.18
C ARG A 185 17.37 -4.65 -10.45
N PRO A 186 16.72 -5.83 -10.57
CA PRO A 186 15.53 -6.13 -9.80
C PRO A 186 15.82 -6.18 -8.31
N ARG A 187 15.09 -5.37 -7.53
CA ARG A 187 15.00 -5.53 -6.07
C ARG A 187 13.85 -6.49 -5.76
N ILE A 188 14.15 -7.56 -5.05
CA ILE A 188 13.26 -8.69 -4.81
C ILE A 188 12.94 -8.77 -3.31
N ALA A 189 11.66 -8.92 -2.96
CA ALA A 189 11.26 -9.33 -1.62
C ALA A 189 10.56 -10.69 -1.67
N ILE A 190 10.96 -11.63 -0.81
CA ILE A 190 10.29 -12.93 -0.66
C ILE A 190 9.37 -12.83 0.55
N VAL A 191 8.05 -12.83 0.30
CA VAL A 191 7.02 -12.62 1.32
C VAL A 191 6.06 -13.79 1.39
N GLY A 192 5.36 -13.90 2.50
CA GLY A 192 4.42 -14.98 2.76
C GLY A 192 4.33 -15.30 4.24
N ARG A 193 3.36 -16.12 4.62
CA ARG A 193 3.15 -16.52 6.01
C ARG A 193 4.39 -17.18 6.66
N PRO A 194 4.45 -17.25 8.00
CA PRO A 194 5.44 -18.08 8.68
C PRO A 194 5.41 -19.53 8.17
N ASN A 195 6.56 -20.20 8.15
CA ASN A 195 6.71 -21.62 7.80
C ASN A 195 6.33 -22.04 6.35
N VAL A 196 6.02 -21.13 5.44
CA VAL A 196 5.78 -21.46 4.01
C VAL A 196 7.05 -21.85 3.25
N GLY A 197 8.22 -21.70 3.88
CA GLY A 197 9.53 -22.08 3.31
C GLY A 197 10.30 -20.94 2.64
N LYS A 198 10.04 -19.68 3.02
CA LYS A 198 10.77 -18.49 2.54
C LYS A 198 12.28 -18.61 2.75
N SER A 199 12.69 -18.94 3.97
CA SER A 199 14.10 -19.07 4.36
C SER A 199 14.81 -20.19 3.59
N THR A 200 14.13 -21.31 3.39
CA THR A 200 14.61 -22.42 2.54
C THR A 200 14.77 -21.96 1.09
N LEU A 201 13.81 -21.21 0.56
CA LEU A 201 13.86 -20.67 -0.80
C LEU A 201 15.04 -19.70 -0.97
N VAL A 202 15.24 -18.77 -0.03
CA VAL A 202 16.37 -17.83 -0.08
C VAL A 202 17.70 -18.57 -0.03
N ASN A 203 17.88 -19.49 0.91
CA ASN A 203 19.11 -20.25 1.05
C ASN A 203 19.41 -21.06 -0.21
N ARG A 204 18.38 -21.60 -0.86
CA ARG A 204 18.56 -22.27 -2.14
C ARG A 204 19.00 -21.30 -3.23
N LEU A 205 18.31 -20.17 -3.39
CA LEU A 205 18.67 -19.17 -4.40
C LEU A 205 20.12 -18.71 -4.21
N LEU A 206 20.53 -18.40 -2.99
CA LEU A 206 21.90 -17.93 -2.70
C LEU A 206 22.95 -19.06 -2.69
N GLY A 207 22.53 -20.32 -2.57
CA GLY A 207 23.39 -21.49 -2.45
C GLY A 207 23.54 -22.30 -3.74
N GLU A 208 22.87 -21.91 -4.83
CA GLU A 208 23.13 -22.50 -6.14
C GLU A 208 24.55 -22.14 -6.61
N GLU A 209 25.27 -23.11 -7.20
CA GLU A 209 26.66 -22.93 -7.66
C GLU A 209 26.86 -21.74 -8.61
N ARG A 210 25.76 -21.24 -9.20
CA ARG A 210 25.74 -20.15 -10.18
C ARG A 210 25.47 -18.78 -9.57
N VAL A 211 25.09 -18.72 -8.29
CA VAL A 211 24.76 -17.47 -7.61
C VAL A 211 25.95 -16.99 -6.79
N ILE A 212 26.47 -15.82 -7.15
CA ILE A 212 27.59 -15.19 -6.44
C ILE A 212 27.03 -14.08 -5.57
N ALA A 213 27.11 -14.24 -4.25
CA ALA A 213 26.68 -13.22 -3.29
C ALA A 213 27.81 -12.25 -2.93
N PHE A 214 27.51 -10.96 -2.90
CA PHE A 214 28.44 -9.91 -2.46
C PHE A 214 28.08 -9.47 -1.04
N ASP A 215 29.02 -9.60 -0.11
CA ASP A 215 28.87 -9.06 1.23
C ASP A 215 29.50 -7.66 1.28
N GLN A 216 28.69 -6.61 1.41
CA GLN A 216 29.20 -5.27 1.73
C GLN A 216 29.13 -5.05 3.25
N PRO A 217 30.27 -4.99 3.96
CA PRO A 217 30.27 -4.64 5.37
C PRO A 217 30.04 -3.13 5.51
N GLY A 218 28.96 -2.70 6.16
CA GLY A 218 28.90 -1.31 6.65
C GLY A 218 27.58 -0.53 6.67
N THR A 219 26.39 -1.13 6.67
CA THR A 219 25.16 -0.37 6.96
C THR A 219 24.44 -0.92 8.19
N THR A 220 24.37 -0.09 9.24
CA THR A 220 23.73 -0.43 10.52
C THR A 220 22.23 -0.17 10.51
N ARG A 221 21.53 -1.12 11.16
CA ARG A 221 20.30 -1.07 11.96
C ARG A 221 18.97 -1.54 11.38
N ASP A 222 18.52 -1.21 10.17
CA ASP A 222 17.20 -1.64 9.69
C ASP A 222 17.19 -2.05 8.20
N SER A 223 16.78 -3.29 7.94
CA SER A 223 16.86 -4.06 6.67
C SER A 223 18.28 -4.41 6.18
N ILE A 224 18.54 -5.70 5.92
CA ILE A 224 19.81 -6.18 5.35
C ILE A 224 19.53 -6.60 3.91
N GLU A 225 20.07 -5.83 2.96
CA GLU A 225 20.08 -6.16 1.54
C GLU A 225 21.19 -7.15 1.24
N VAL A 226 20.92 -8.11 0.35
CA VAL A 226 21.94 -9.03 -0.18
C VAL A 226 21.97 -8.89 -1.69
N ASP A 227 23.08 -8.37 -2.19
CA ASP A 227 23.36 -8.31 -3.61
C ASP A 227 23.88 -9.67 -4.08
N PHE A 228 23.36 -10.15 -5.20
CA PHE A 228 23.83 -11.37 -5.83
C PHE A 228 23.77 -11.29 -7.36
N GLU A 229 24.57 -12.11 -8.02
CA GLU A 229 24.60 -12.24 -9.47
C GLU A 229 24.18 -13.64 -9.88
N GLU A 230 23.34 -13.74 -10.90
CA GLU A 230 23.04 -15.01 -11.58
C GLU A 230 23.09 -14.79 -13.10
N ASN A 231 23.83 -15.64 -13.82
CA ASN A 231 23.94 -15.61 -15.28
C ASN A 231 24.33 -14.21 -15.84
N GLY A 232 25.19 -13.47 -15.14
CA GLY A 232 25.63 -12.12 -15.55
C GLY A 232 24.65 -10.99 -15.20
N ARG A 233 23.52 -11.28 -14.53
CA ARG A 233 22.53 -10.29 -14.10
C ARG A 233 22.60 -10.09 -12.59
N LEU A 234 22.68 -8.83 -12.17
CA LEU A 234 22.67 -8.45 -10.76
C LEU A 234 21.23 -8.38 -10.23
N TYR A 235 21.07 -8.74 -8.97
CA TYR A 235 19.83 -8.68 -8.21
C TYR A 235 20.12 -8.19 -6.79
N THR A 236 19.09 -7.67 -6.12
CA THR A 236 19.15 -7.34 -4.70
C THR A 236 17.99 -8.00 -3.98
N LEU A 237 18.28 -8.82 -2.97
CA LEU A 237 17.26 -9.40 -2.09
C LEU A 237 17.07 -8.50 -0.86
N ILE A 238 15.84 -8.04 -0.63
CA ILE A 238 15.46 -7.18 0.50
C ILE A 238 15.03 -8.03 1.69
N ASP A 239 15.36 -7.55 2.89
CA ASP A 239 14.96 -8.10 4.20
C ASP A 239 15.42 -9.54 4.46
N THR A 240 16.73 -9.75 4.33
CA THR A 240 17.40 -10.99 4.73
C THR A 240 17.77 -11.03 6.21
N ALA A 241 17.26 -10.10 7.03
CA ALA A 241 17.66 -9.94 8.43
C ALA A 241 17.38 -11.19 9.30
N GLY A 242 16.43 -12.04 8.91
CA GLY A 242 16.17 -13.34 9.53
C GLY A 242 17.20 -14.43 9.19
N LEU A 243 17.98 -14.24 8.12
CA LEU A 243 18.94 -15.22 7.59
C LEU A 243 20.38 -14.95 8.04
N ARG A 244 20.70 -13.69 8.34
CA ARG A 244 22.08 -13.26 8.65
C ARG A 244 22.43 -13.23 10.13
N ARG A 245 21.45 -13.27 11.04
CA ARG A 245 21.68 -13.27 12.50
C ARG A 245 22.10 -14.65 13.02
N ARG A 246 23.28 -15.13 12.61
CA ARG A 246 24.30 -15.86 13.42
C ARG A 246 25.17 -16.73 12.52
N GLY A 247 26.48 -16.48 12.59
CA GLY A 247 27.48 -17.45 12.15
C GLY A 247 27.34 -18.72 12.96
N LYS A 248 26.96 -19.81 12.29
CA LYS A 248 26.80 -21.19 12.80
C LYS A 248 25.59 -21.37 13.76
N VAL A 249 24.74 -22.35 13.38
CA VAL A 249 23.49 -22.83 14.03
C VAL A 249 22.21 -22.10 13.58
N PHE A 250 21.48 -22.79 12.68
CA PHE A 250 20.19 -22.41 12.11
C PHE A 250 19.06 -22.84 13.05
N GLU A 251 18.65 -21.99 13.98
CA GLU A 251 17.36 -22.13 14.66
C GLU A 251 16.53 -20.85 14.50
N ALA A 252 15.41 -21.01 13.81
CA ALA A 252 14.46 -19.99 13.43
C ALA A 252 13.63 -19.54 14.64
N VAL A 253 14.02 -18.44 15.28
CA VAL A 253 13.04 -17.62 16.00
C VAL A 253 12.46 -16.63 14.99
N GLU A 254 11.60 -17.14 14.10
CA GLU A 254 10.78 -16.33 13.17
C GLU A 254 9.70 -15.56 13.95
N LYS A 255 10.11 -14.59 14.79
CA LYS A 255 9.21 -13.49 15.18
C LYS A 255 9.22 -12.47 14.05
N PHE A 256 8.56 -12.83 12.94
CA PHE A 256 8.33 -11.91 11.85
C PHE A 256 7.45 -10.77 12.35
N SER A 257 7.94 -9.54 12.18
CA SER A 257 7.05 -8.41 12.26
C SER A 257 6.36 -8.17 10.93
N VAL A 258 5.05 -7.97 11.00
CA VAL A 258 4.22 -7.51 9.88
C VAL A 258 4.83 -6.26 9.24
N PHE A 259 5.41 -5.36 10.05
CA PHE A 259 6.04 -4.12 9.60
C PHE A 259 7.15 -4.36 8.58
N LYS A 260 8.09 -5.25 8.90
CA LYS A 260 9.22 -5.56 8.02
C LYS A 260 8.77 -6.15 6.70
N THR A 261 7.73 -6.98 6.73
CA THR A 261 7.12 -7.51 5.50
C THR A 261 6.52 -6.39 4.66
N MET A 262 5.78 -5.44 5.25
CA MET A 262 5.21 -4.31 4.51
C MET A 262 6.30 -3.39 3.94
N GLN A 263 7.32 -3.08 4.73
CA GLN A 263 8.46 -2.26 4.32
C GLN A 263 9.22 -2.92 3.14
N SER A 264 9.45 -4.23 3.22
CA SER A 264 10.09 -5.01 2.14
C SER A 264 9.29 -4.95 0.83
N ILE A 265 7.96 -5.00 0.93
CA ILE A 265 7.07 -4.86 -0.22
C ILE A 265 7.17 -3.45 -0.82
N GLU A 266 7.29 -2.42 0.01
CA GLU A 266 7.45 -1.04 -0.45
C GLU A 266 8.82 -0.73 -1.07
N GLU A 267 9.85 -1.50 -0.71
CA GLU A 267 11.18 -1.32 -1.27
C GLU A 267 11.41 -2.16 -2.54
N ALA A 268 10.69 -3.27 -2.69
CA ALA A 268 10.87 -4.17 -3.81
C ALA A 268 10.33 -3.61 -5.14
N ASN A 269 10.90 -4.07 -6.24
CA ASN A 269 10.27 -3.96 -7.56
C ASN A 269 9.38 -5.18 -7.81
N VAL A 270 9.90 -6.36 -7.46
CA VAL A 270 9.21 -7.64 -7.63
C VAL A 270 9.06 -8.33 -6.29
N VAL A 271 7.83 -8.73 -5.97
CA VAL A 271 7.51 -9.50 -4.78
C VAL A 271 7.28 -10.95 -5.18
N VAL A 272 8.06 -11.85 -4.59
CA VAL A 272 7.83 -13.29 -4.67
C VAL A 272 6.90 -13.68 -3.52
N LEU A 273 5.61 -13.81 -3.82
CA LEU A 273 4.61 -14.25 -2.86
C LEU A 273 4.67 -15.78 -2.74
N THR A 274 5.13 -16.27 -1.59
CA THR A 274 5.33 -17.70 -1.33
C THR A 274 4.13 -18.29 -0.59
N LEU A 275 3.55 -19.35 -1.15
CA LEU A 275 2.46 -20.13 -0.56
C LEU A 275 2.93 -21.54 -0.22
N ASP A 276 2.31 -22.16 0.79
CA ASP A 276 2.50 -23.58 1.10
C ASP A 276 1.44 -24.42 0.39
N ALA A 277 1.84 -25.26 -0.57
CA ALA A 277 0.93 -26.08 -1.36
C ALA A 277 0.21 -27.17 -0.54
N ARG A 278 0.73 -27.53 0.64
CA ARG A 278 0.13 -28.51 1.54
C ARG A 278 -0.98 -27.91 2.40
N GLN A 279 -1.06 -26.58 2.49
CA GLN A 279 -2.04 -25.86 3.29
C GLN A 279 -2.99 -25.06 2.41
N ASP A 280 -4.20 -24.84 2.91
CA ASP A 280 -5.17 -23.99 2.20
C ASP A 280 -4.69 -22.54 2.23
N ILE A 281 -5.08 -21.77 1.22
CA ILE A 281 -4.80 -20.33 1.16
C ILE A 281 -5.59 -19.67 2.29
N SER A 282 -4.90 -19.14 3.28
CA SER A 282 -5.50 -18.47 4.42
C SER A 282 -5.92 -17.04 4.07
N ASP A 283 -6.74 -16.44 4.93
CA ASP A 283 -7.08 -15.01 4.79
C ASP A 283 -5.82 -14.14 4.85
N GLN A 284 -4.83 -14.50 5.67
CA GLN A 284 -3.56 -13.80 5.76
C GLN A 284 -2.75 -13.86 4.44
N ASP A 285 -2.80 -14.96 3.69
CA ASP A 285 -2.14 -15.05 2.37
C ASP A 285 -2.81 -14.11 1.36
N ALA A 286 -4.14 -14.17 1.27
CA ALA A 286 -4.94 -13.27 0.45
C ALA A 286 -4.73 -11.81 0.85
N HIS A 287 -4.46 -11.59 2.13
CA HIS A 287 -4.23 -10.28 2.66
C HIS A 287 -2.87 -9.69 2.23
N ILE A 288 -1.78 -10.44 2.45
CA ILE A 288 -0.45 -10.05 1.96
C ILE A 288 -0.50 -9.81 0.45
N ALA A 289 -1.15 -10.70 -0.30
CA ALA A 289 -1.39 -10.56 -1.73
C ALA A 289 -2.11 -9.24 -2.09
N GLY A 290 -3.17 -8.90 -1.37
CA GLY A 290 -3.90 -7.65 -1.53
C GLY A 290 -3.00 -6.44 -1.29
N HIS A 291 -2.18 -6.45 -0.24
CA HIS A 291 -1.24 -5.38 0.03
C HIS A 291 -0.24 -5.18 -1.11
N VAL A 292 0.37 -6.26 -1.62
CA VAL A 292 1.29 -6.21 -2.76
C VAL A 292 0.64 -5.56 -3.99
N LEU A 293 -0.62 -5.90 -4.29
CA LEU A 293 -1.39 -5.29 -5.37
C LEU A 293 -1.64 -3.78 -5.10
N THR A 294 -2.04 -3.41 -3.89
CA THR A 294 -2.26 -2.01 -3.52
C THR A 294 -0.98 -1.19 -3.51
N THR A 295 0.17 -1.77 -3.19
CA THR A 295 1.45 -1.08 -3.34
C THR A 295 1.84 -0.95 -4.82
N GLY A 296 1.34 -1.84 -5.68
CA GLY A 296 1.57 -1.80 -7.12
C GLY A 296 2.85 -2.50 -7.55
N ARG A 297 3.35 -3.47 -6.76
CA ARG A 297 4.56 -4.22 -7.12
C ARG A 297 4.25 -5.31 -8.13
N ALA A 298 5.26 -5.64 -8.93
CA ALA A 298 5.22 -6.86 -9.72
C ALA A 298 5.19 -8.08 -8.80
N VAL A 299 4.54 -9.16 -9.26
CA VAL A 299 4.27 -10.36 -8.45
C VAL A 299 4.64 -11.63 -9.20
N VAL A 300 5.40 -12.47 -8.51
CA VAL A 300 5.59 -13.88 -8.85
C VAL A 300 4.99 -14.71 -7.71
N LEU A 301 4.04 -15.58 -8.04
CA LEU A 301 3.43 -16.50 -7.09
C LEU A 301 4.23 -17.80 -7.05
N ALA A 302 4.96 -18.03 -5.95
CA ALA A 302 5.74 -19.24 -5.72
C ALA A 302 4.96 -20.20 -4.81
N VAL A 303 4.36 -21.23 -5.39
CA VAL A 303 3.66 -22.29 -4.68
C VAL A 303 4.67 -23.35 -4.28
N ASN A 304 5.15 -23.26 -3.04
CA ASN A 304 6.22 -24.09 -2.48
C ASN A 304 5.69 -25.39 -1.86
N LYS A 305 6.60 -26.34 -1.58
CA LYS A 305 6.30 -27.68 -1.04
C LYS A 305 5.42 -28.51 -1.98
N TRP A 306 5.65 -28.36 -3.29
CA TRP A 306 4.87 -29.01 -4.34
C TRP A 306 5.14 -30.52 -4.47
N GLU A 307 6.29 -30.97 -3.96
CA GLU A 307 6.67 -32.38 -3.94
C GLU A 307 5.64 -33.25 -3.21
N GLY A 308 5.44 -34.48 -3.70
CA GLY A 308 4.60 -35.48 -3.04
C GLY A 308 3.09 -35.20 -3.00
N LEU A 309 2.60 -34.12 -3.61
CA LEU A 309 1.16 -33.83 -3.65
C LEU A 309 0.40 -34.73 -4.63
N ASP A 310 -0.75 -35.25 -4.22
CA ASP A 310 -1.69 -35.99 -5.06
C ASP A 310 -2.47 -35.08 -6.04
N ALA A 311 -3.15 -35.67 -7.02
CA ALA A 311 -3.90 -34.92 -8.02
C ALA A 311 -5.04 -34.08 -7.39
N HIS A 312 -5.74 -34.65 -6.41
CA HIS A 312 -6.87 -34.00 -5.74
C HIS A 312 -6.45 -32.73 -4.98
N ARG A 313 -5.29 -32.76 -4.30
CA ARG A 313 -4.73 -31.60 -3.60
C ARG A 313 -4.30 -30.52 -4.59
N ARG A 314 -3.64 -30.90 -5.68
CA ARG A 314 -3.20 -29.95 -6.72
C ARG A 314 -4.39 -29.23 -7.34
N ASP A 315 -5.48 -29.94 -7.63
CA ASP A 315 -6.67 -29.35 -8.24
C ASP A 315 -7.43 -28.45 -7.27
N ARG A 316 -7.58 -28.86 -6.00
CA ARG A 316 -8.13 -28.00 -4.95
C ARG A 316 -7.32 -26.71 -4.79
N LEU A 317 -5.99 -26.80 -4.78
CA LEU A 317 -5.15 -25.61 -4.66
C LEU A 317 -5.32 -24.66 -5.85
N ARG A 318 -5.38 -25.18 -7.09
CA ARG A 318 -5.63 -24.35 -8.28
C ARG A 318 -6.97 -23.62 -8.20
N GLN A 319 -8.02 -24.30 -7.74
CA GLN A 319 -9.33 -23.71 -7.53
C GLN A 319 -9.29 -22.62 -6.44
N ASP A 320 -8.57 -22.87 -5.34
CA ASP A 320 -8.39 -21.89 -4.28
C ASP A 320 -7.59 -20.66 -4.74
N ILE A 321 -6.53 -20.83 -5.54
CA ILE A 321 -5.80 -19.70 -6.15
C ILE A 321 -6.75 -18.89 -7.01
N ALA A 322 -7.50 -19.52 -7.91
CA ALA A 322 -8.43 -18.81 -8.80
C ALA A 322 -9.53 -18.07 -8.03
N ARG A 323 -10.02 -18.65 -6.93
CA ARG A 323 -11.11 -18.08 -6.12
C ARG A 323 -10.63 -16.99 -5.16
N LYS A 324 -9.55 -17.22 -4.42
CA LYS A 324 -9.07 -16.34 -3.35
C LYS A 324 -8.03 -15.32 -3.83
N LEU A 325 -7.25 -15.65 -4.85
CA LEU A 325 -6.18 -14.81 -5.41
C LEU A 325 -6.43 -14.47 -6.89
N GLY A 326 -7.69 -14.55 -7.36
CA GLY A 326 -8.04 -14.25 -8.75
C GLY A 326 -7.72 -12.82 -9.18
N PHE A 327 -7.56 -11.89 -8.22
CA PHE A 327 -7.09 -10.52 -8.48
C PHE A 327 -5.59 -10.43 -8.82
N LEU A 328 -4.84 -11.54 -8.70
CA LEU A 328 -3.44 -11.68 -9.13
C LEU A 328 -3.31 -12.51 -10.42
N ASP A 329 -4.34 -12.55 -11.27
CA ASP A 329 -4.33 -13.27 -12.55
C ASP A 329 -3.16 -12.85 -13.50
N PHE A 330 -2.58 -11.66 -13.33
CA PHE A 330 -1.37 -11.25 -14.05
C PHE A 330 -0.11 -12.01 -13.61
N ALA A 331 -0.07 -12.50 -12.37
CA ALA A 331 1.16 -12.99 -11.76
C ALA A 331 1.69 -14.25 -12.48
N HIS A 332 3.01 -14.41 -12.47
CA HIS A 332 3.61 -15.68 -12.88
C HIS A 332 3.41 -16.72 -11.78
N HIS A 333 2.83 -17.87 -12.10
CA HIS A 333 2.62 -18.95 -11.13
C HIS A 333 3.71 -20.01 -11.33
N LEU A 334 4.48 -20.26 -10.28
CA LEU A 334 5.52 -21.28 -10.25
C LEU A 334 5.19 -22.28 -9.16
N PHE A 335 5.31 -23.56 -9.48
CA PHE A 335 5.17 -24.66 -8.53
C PHE A 335 6.56 -25.20 -8.24
N ILE A 336 7.00 -25.08 -6.99
CA ILE A 336 8.39 -25.31 -6.60
C ILE A 336 8.52 -26.22 -5.39
N SER A 337 9.70 -26.80 -5.24
CA SER A 337 10.20 -27.37 -3.99
C SER A 337 11.49 -26.66 -3.60
N ALA A 338 11.38 -25.74 -2.64
CA ALA A 338 12.54 -25.08 -2.06
C ALA A 338 13.45 -26.03 -1.26
N LEU A 339 12.98 -27.23 -0.91
CA LEU A 339 13.79 -28.27 -0.25
C LEU A 339 14.48 -29.22 -1.23
N ASP A 340 13.83 -29.58 -2.36
CA ASP A 340 14.39 -30.59 -3.31
C ASP A 340 15.03 -29.99 -4.57
N GLY A 341 14.57 -28.83 -5.02
CA GLY A 341 15.21 -28.00 -6.06
C GLY A 341 14.28 -27.81 -7.24
N LEU A 342 13.21 -28.60 -7.26
CA LEU A 342 12.23 -28.65 -8.32
C LEU A 342 11.66 -27.26 -8.60
N GLY A 343 11.78 -26.80 -9.84
CA GLY A 343 11.16 -25.58 -10.33
C GLY A 343 11.79 -24.26 -9.85
N VAL A 344 12.80 -24.29 -8.98
CA VAL A 344 13.41 -23.07 -8.43
C VAL A 344 14.17 -22.27 -9.49
N ASN A 345 14.82 -22.94 -10.44
CA ASN A 345 15.52 -22.32 -11.57
C ASN A 345 14.60 -21.45 -12.45
N GLY A 346 13.28 -21.65 -12.38
CA GLY A 346 12.29 -20.81 -13.08
C GLY A 346 11.96 -19.50 -12.38
N LEU A 347 12.41 -19.31 -11.14
CA LEU A 347 12.04 -18.16 -10.32
C LEU A 347 12.66 -16.86 -10.82
N LEU A 348 13.98 -16.81 -11.00
CA LEU A 348 14.68 -15.59 -11.45
C LEU A 348 14.28 -15.17 -12.88
N PRO A 349 14.10 -16.09 -13.85
CA PRO A 349 13.47 -15.76 -15.14
C PRO A 349 12.06 -15.17 -15.02
N ALA A 350 11.23 -15.66 -14.10
CA ALA A 350 9.90 -15.10 -13.87
C ALA A 350 9.95 -13.72 -13.19
N VAL A 351 10.90 -13.52 -12.27
CA VAL A 351 11.18 -12.21 -11.67
C VAL A 351 11.60 -11.21 -12.73
N ASP A 352 12.49 -11.60 -13.64
CA ASP A 352 12.96 -10.78 -14.74
C ASP A 352 11.84 -10.37 -15.68
N ALA A 353 10.97 -11.31 -16.07
CA ALA A 353 9.82 -11.02 -16.90
C ALA A 353 8.86 -10.04 -16.21
N ALA A 354 8.58 -10.25 -14.93
CA ALA A 354 7.71 -9.38 -14.14
C ALA A 354 8.32 -7.97 -13.95
N TYR A 355 9.64 -7.88 -13.73
CA TYR A 355 10.37 -6.62 -13.64
C TYR A 355 10.33 -5.84 -14.97
N GLN A 356 10.61 -6.52 -16.09
CA GLN A 356 10.56 -5.92 -17.42
C GLN A 356 9.16 -5.40 -17.75
N ALA A 357 8.12 -6.17 -17.43
CA ALA A 357 6.74 -5.72 -17.60
C ALA A 357 6.42 -4.49 -16.72
N ALA A 358 6.88 -4.47 -15.47
CA ALA A 358 6.66 -3.35 -14.55
C ALA A 358 7.37 -2.07 -15.00
N MET A 359 8.54 -2.20 -15.61
CA MET A 359 9.35 -1.09 -16.12
C MET A 359 9.07 -0.75 -17.58
N ALA A 360 8.15 -1.46 -18.25
CA ALA A 360 7.91 -1.33 -19.68
C ALA A 360 7.58 0.10 -20.09
N ARG A 361 8.18 0.55 -21.20
CA ARG A 361 7.82 1.80 -21.86
C ARG A 361 6.57 1.57 -22.70
N LEU A 362 5.54 2.38 -22.48
CA LEU A 362 4.25 2.29 -23.17
C LEU A 362 4.09 3.51 -24.10
N PRO A 363 4.36 3.38 -25.43
CA PRO A 363 4.31 4.53 -26.33
C PRO A 363 2.90 5.14 -26.41
N THR A 364 2.81 6.46 -26.21
CA THR A 364 1.56 7.25 -26.29
C THR A 364 0.71 6.97 -27.54
N PRO A 365 1.28 6.84 -28.76
CA PRO A 365 0.47 6.51 -29.94
C PRO A 365 -0.18 5.12 -29.86
N ARG A 366 0.53 4.12 -29.32
CA ARG A 366 -0.02 2.77 -29.12
C ARG A 366 -1.09 2.79 -28.04
N LEU A 367 -0.83 3.45 -26.90
CA LEU A 367 -1.81 3.61 -25.82
C LEU A 367 -3.10 4.27 -26.32
N THR A 368 -2.99 5.37 -27.06
CA THR A 368 -4.17 6.10 -27.57
C THR A 368 -4.94 5.26 -28.59
N ARG A 369 -4.28 4.51 -29.47
CA ARG A 369 -4.97 3.59 -30.40
C ARG A 369 -5.70 2.46 -29.66
N THR A 370 -5.05 1.83 -28.69
CA THR A 370 -5.66 0.80 -27.83
C THR A 370 -6.89 1.35 -27.09
N LEU A 371 -6.79 2.57 -26.55
CA LEU A 371 -7.91 3.26 -25.91
C LEU A 371 -9.10 3.45 -26.86
N MET A 372 -8.86 3.97 -28.07
CA MET A 372 -9.94 4.20 -29.04
C MET A 372 -10.63 2.90 -29.43
N ALA A 373 -9.85 1.84 -29.68
CA ALA A 373 -10.40 0.51 -29.98
C ALA A 373 -11.23 -0.06 -28.82
N ALA A 374 -10.76 0.09 -27.58
CA ALA A 374 -11.47 -0.33 -26.37
C ALA A 374 -12.82 0.41 -26.22
N VAL A 375 -12.81 1.73 -26.37
CA VAL A 375 -14.04 2.56 -26.29
C VAL A 375 -15.02 2.21 -27.40
N GLN A 376 -14.53 1.90 -28.61
CA GLN A 376 -15.37 1.47 -29.72
C GLN A 376 -16.04 0.12 -29.44
N LYS A 377 -15.29 -0.84 -28.87
CA LYS A 377 -15.81 -2.16 -28.48
C LYS A 377 -16.80 -2.06 -27.32
N HIS A 378 -16.49 -1.26 -26.31
CA HIS A 378 -17.34 -1.06 -25.14
C HIS A 378 -17.29 0.40 -24.69
N GLN A 379 -18.39 1.13 -24.90
CA GLN A 379 -18.47 2.54 -24.53
C GLN A 379 -18.71 2.73 -23.04
N PRO A 380 -18.19 3.81 -22.42
CA PRO A 380 -18.48 4.11 -21.03
C PRO A 380 -19.97 4.40 -20.85
N ALA A 381 -20.50 4.01 -19.68
CA ALA A 381 -21.85 4.35 -19.26
C ALA A 381 -22.04 5.88 -19.24
N LYS A 382 -23.28 6.33 -19.46
CA LYS A 382 -23.61 7.75 -19.34
C LYS A 382 -23.58 8.15 -17.87
N ALA A 383 -23.04 9.34 -17.59
CA ALA A 383 -23.10 9.95 -16.28
C ALA A 383 -23.97 11.22 -16.35
N GLY A 384 -25.21 11.09 -15.89
CA GLY A 384 -26.21 12.14 -16.05
C GLY A 384 -26.50 12.43 -17.54
N PRO A 385 -26.46 13.71 -17.99
CA PRO A 385 -26.80 14.07 -19.36
C PRO A 385 -25.71 13.77 -20.40
N PHE A 386 -24.46 13.54 -19.98
CA PHE A 386 -23.32 13.38 -20.88
C PHE A 386 -22.67 12.00 -20.77
N ARG A 387 -22.16 11.49 -21.90
CA ARG A 387 -21.28 10.33 -21.91
C ARG A 387 -19.83 10.80 -21.74
N PRO A 388 -19.04 10.21 -20.81
CA PRO A 388 -17.61 10.50 -20.71
C PRO A 388 -16.93 10.30 -22.07
N LYS A 389 -16.08 11.26 -22.46
CA LYS A 389 -15.31 11.18 -23.71
C LYS A 389 -13.83 11.05 -23.38
N LEU A 390 -13.28 9.88 -23.67
CA LEU A 390 -11.84 9.60 -23.55
C LEU A 390 -11.18 10.05 -24.85
N ARG A 391 -10.14 10.87 -24.78
CA ARG A 391 -9.52 11.53 -25.94
C ARG A 391 -8.16 10.95 -26.30
N TYR A 392 -7.28 10.81 -25.32
CA TYR A 392 -5.95 10.24 -25.51
C TYR A 392 -5.43 9.66 -24.20
N ALA A 393 -4.40 8.82 -24.30
CA ALA A 393 -3.74 8.18 -23.17
C ALA A 393 -2.22 8.29 -23.30
N HIS A 394 -1.53 8.50 -22.19
CA HIS A 394 -0.07 8.50 -22.09
C HIS A 394 0.38 7.76 -20.83
N GLN A 395 1.65 7.37 -20.78
CA GLN A 395 2.23 6.74 -19.60
C GLN A 395 2.55 7.81 -18.53
N GLY A 396 2.05 7.62 -17.32
CA GLY A 396 2.28 8.50 -16.16
C GLY A 396 3.32 8.00 -15.18
N GLY A 397 3.71 6.73 -15.25
CA GLY A 397 4.66 6.12 -14.32
C GLY A 397 5.08 4.70 -14.70
N HIS A 398 6.07 4.20 -13.98
CA HIS A 398 6.63 2.86 -14.07
C HIS A 398 6.62 2.21 -12.68
N ASN A 399 6.53 0.88 -12.62
CA ASN A 399 6.56 0.08 -11.39
C ASN A 399 5.57 0.56 -10.30
N PRO A 400 4.24 0.46 -10.53
CA PRO A 400 3.61 -0.18 -11.68
C PRO A 400 3.45 0.75 -12.90
N PRO A 401 3.22 0.20 -14.11
CA PRO A 401 2.81 1.01 -15.25
C PRO A 401 1.50 1.76 -14.96
N ILE A 402 1.53 3.09 -15.09
CA ILE A 402 0.36 3.95 -14.94
C ILE A 402 -0.03 4.51 -16.31
N VAL A 403 -1.28 4.30 -16.72
CA VAL A 403 -1.85 4.87 -17.95
C VAL A 403 -2.78 6.02 -17.57
N VAL A 404 -2.39 7.23 -17.93
CA VAL A 404 -3.17 8.43 -17.66
C VAL A 404 -4.01 8.79 -18.89
N ILE A 405 -5.33 8.74 -18.72
CA ILE A 405 -6.32 8.98 -19.75
C ILE A 405 -6.93 10.38 -19.59
N HIS A 406 -6.83 11.17 -20.64
CA HIS A 406 -7.41 12.51 -20.68
C HIS A 406 -8.75 12.52 -21.39
N GLY A 407 -9.69 13.29 -20.84
CA GLY A 407 -11.02 13.39 -21.41
C GLY A 407 -11.92 14.44 -20.76
N SER A 408 -13.19 14.39 -21.14
CA SER A 408 -14.26 15.20 -20.54
C SER A 408 -15.25 14.33 -19.79
N ALA A 409 -15.74 14.80 -18.64
CA ALA A 409 -16.65 14.05 -17.74
C ALA A 409 -16.08 12.69 -17.29
N VAL A 410 -14.75 12.59 -17.20
CA VAL A 410 -14.07 11.34 -16.80
C VAL A 410 -14.14 11.06 -15.30
N ALA A 411 -14.44 12.08 -14.48
CA ALA A 411 -14.65 11.93 -13.04
C ALA A 411 -15.82 11.01 -12.66
N HIS A 412 -16.73 10.73 -13.60
CA HIS A 412 -17.90 9.89 -13.37
C HIS A 412 -17.76 8.47 -13.94
N ILE A 413 -16.56 8.09 -14.37
CA ILE A 413 -16.31 6.72 -14.85
C ILE A 413 -16.31 5.78 -13.66
N GLN A 414 -17.13 4.73 -13.74
CA GLN A 414 -17.22 3.69 -12.71
C GLN A 414 -15.99 2.78 -12.71
N ASP A 415 -15.66 2.23 -11.55
CA ASP A 415 -14.48 1.37 -11.38
C ASP A 415 -14.51 0.11 -12.25
N ASN A 416 -15.69 -0.43 -12.55
CA ASN A 416 -15.82 -1.57 -13.45
C ASN A 416 -15.27 -1.25 -14.86
N TYR A 417 -15.49 -0.03 -15.34
CA TYR A 417 -14.97 0.42 -16.62
C TYR A 417 -13.47 0.74 -16.54
N ARG A 418 -12.99 1.23 -15.40
CA ARG A 418 -11.55 1.38 -15.13
C ARG A 418 -10.84 0.03 -15.23
N ARG A 419 -11.33 -1.01 -14.53
CA ARG A 419 -10.79 -2.38 -14.57
C ARG A 419 -10.83 -2.98 -15.97
N TYR A 420 -11.90 -2.72 -16.73
CA TYR A 420 -11.98 -3.09 -18.14
C TYR A 420 -10.82 -2.50 -18.96
N LEU A 421 -10.54 -1.21 -18.79
CA LEU A 421 -9.41 -0.55 -19.47
C LEU A 421 -8.06 -1.07 -18.97
N GLU A 422 -7.90 -1.29 -17.66
CA GLU A 422 -6.68 -1.85 -17.06
C GLU A 422 -6.35 -3.21 -17.70
N ASN A 423 -7.33 -4.11 -17.77
CA ASN A 423 -7.19 -5.41 -18.44
C ASN A 423 -6.88 -5.25 -19.93
N THR A 424 -7.58 -4.34 -20.63
CA THR A 424 -7.37 -4.13 -22.06
C THR A 424 -5.96 -3.63 -22.36
N PHE A 425 -5.41 -2.70 -21.57
CA PHE A 425 -4.04 -2.25 -21.72
C PHE A 425 -3.04 -3.34 -21.34
N ARG A 426 -3.27 -4.05 -20.24
CA ARG A 426 -2.41 -5.14 -19.80
C ARG A 426 -2.26 -6.22 -20.87
N GLU A 427 -3.36 -6.65 -21.49
CA GLU A 427 -3.35 -7.60 -22.60
C GLU A 427 -2.66 -7.03 -23.83
N ALA A 428 -3.02 -5.81 -24.25
CA ALA A 428 -2.50 -5.19 -25.46
C ALA A 428 -0.99 -4.90 -25.41
N PHE A 429 -0.40 -4.84 -24.22
CA PHE A 429 1.03 -4.60 -23.99
C PHE A 429 1.76 -5.80 -23.36
N GLU A 430 1.08 -6.96 -23.24
CA GLU A 430 1.66 -8.21 -22.73
C GLU A 430 2.32 -8.05 -21.35
N LEU A 431 1.69 -7.24 -20.47
CA LEU A 431 2.25 -6.86 -19.17
C LEU A 431 1.98 -7.94 -18.11
N ARG A 432 2.55 -9.13 -18.33
CA ARG A 432 2.46 -10.25 -17.39
C ARG A 432 3.39 -10.01 -16.19
N GLY A 433 2.95 -10.39 -15.01
CA GLY A 433 3.70 -10.25 -13.76
C GLY A 433 3.58 -8.89 -13.07
N THR A 434 2.90 -7.90 -13.66
CA THR A 434 2.72 -6.57 -13.05
C THR A 434 1.26 -6.11 -13.07
N PRO A 435 0.77 -5.43 -12.03
CA PRO A 435 -0.51 -4.73 -12.11
C PRO A 435 -0.37 -3.48 -13.00
N LEU A 436 -1.46 -3.07 -13.64
CA LEU A 436 -1.53 -1.81 -14.39
C LEU A 436 -2.59 -0.91 -13.76
N ARG A 437 -2.27 0.38 -13.63
CA ARG A 437 -3.21 1.38 -13.10
C ARG A 437 -3.70 2.30 -14.20
N VAL A 438 -5.00 2.54 -14.24
CA VAL A 438 -5.57 3.59 -15.10
C VAL A 438 -5.95 4.78 -14.24
N GLU A 439 -5.48 5.96 -14.61
CA GLU A 439 -5.88 7.23 -14.01
C GLU A 439 -6.63 8.09 -15.01
N PHE A 440 -7.59 8.86 -14.52
CA PHE A 440 -8.38 9.77 -15.36
C PHE A 440 -8.05 11.21 -15.01
N ARG A 441 -7.62 11.99 -15.99
CA ARG A 441 -7.41 13.43 -15.85
C ARG A 441 -8.43 14.19 -16.68
N GLN A 442 -9.21 15.01 -16.00
CA GLN A 442 -10.11 15.95 -16.65
C GLN A 442 -9.33 17.23 -16.97
N GLY A 443 -9.37 17.66 -18.24
CA GLY A 443 -8.85 18.98 -18.57
C GLY A 443 -9.68 20.09 -17.91
N ASN A 444 -9.04 21.20 -17.56
CA ASN A 444 -9.76 22.39 -17.10
C ASN A 444 -10.86 22.73 -18.11
N ASN A 445 -12.10 22.92 -17.64
CA ASN A 445 -13.19 23.36 -18.48
C ASN A 445 -13.08 24.88 -18.66
N PRO A 446 -12.62 25.40 -19.81
CA PRO A 446 -12.45 26.85 -20.00
C PRO A 446 -13.77 27.63 -20.01
N PHE A 447 -14.91 26.93 -19.91
CA PHE A 447 -16.25 27.50 -19.83
C PHE A 447 -16.86 27.42 -18.43
N ALA A 448 -16.14 26.92 -17.41
CA ALA A 448 -16.68 26.80 -16.05
C ALA A 448 -17.11 28.15 -15.46
N ASP A 449 -16.35 29.22 -15.76
CA ASP A 449 -16.61 30.57 -15.27
C ASP A 449 -17.42 31.44 -16.27
N ARG A 450 -17.73 30.89 -17.46
CA ARG A 450 -18.53 31.63 -18.45
C ARG A 450 -20.01 31.48 -18.10
N LYS A 451 -20.66 32.61 -17.79
CA LYS A 451 -22.13 32.67 -17.67
C LYS A 451 -22.75 32.05 -18.93
N PRO A 452 -23.68 31.08 -18.79
CA PRO A 452 -24.37 30.53 -19.95
C PRO A 452 -24.99 31.68 -20.74
N LYS A 453 -24.85 31.65 -22.07
CA LYS A 453 -25.52 32.64 -22.93
C LYS A 453 -27.01 32.65 -22.59
N PRO A 454 -27.65 33.82 -22.51
CA PRO A 454 -29.09 33.88 -22.37
C PRO A 454 -29.71 33.04 -23.49
N LEU A 455 -30.66 32.17 -23.12
CA LEU A 455 -31.35 31.29 -24.05
C LEU A 455 -31.96 32.16 -25.15
N THR A 456 -31.83 31.72 -26.40
CA THR A 456 -32.59 32.32 -27.49
C THR A 456 -34.09 32.06 -27.29
N GLU A 457 -34.95 32.92 -27.83
CA GLU A 457 -36.41 32.79 -27.73
C GLU A 457 -36.91 31.42 -28.22
N SER A 458 -36.21 30.83 -29.21
CA SER A 458 -36.46 29.48 -29.72
C SER A 458 -36.12 28.39 -28.68
N GLU A 459 -34.97 28.49 -28.01
CA GLU A 459 -34.53 27.54 -26.98
C GLU A 459 -35.41 27.62 -25.73
N GLU A 460 -35.81 28.83 -25.34
CA GLU A 460 -36.70 29.07 -24.22
C GLU A 460 -38.09 28.47 -24.49
N ASN A 461 -38.62 28.66 -25.71
CA ASN A 461 -39.86 28.05 -26.15
C ASN A 461 -39.78 26.51 -26.20
N SER A 462 -38.64 25.95 -26.63
CA SER A 462 -38.40 24.51 -26.64
C SER A 462 -38.39 23.92 -25.22
N LEU A 463 -37.68 24.55 -24.28
CA LEU A 463 -37.66 24.15 -22.88
C LEU A 463 -39.03 24.27 -22.22
N ARG A 464 -39.80 25.32 -22.56
CA ARG A 464 -41.18 25.51 -22.07
C ARG A 464 -42.11 24.41 -22.57
N ARG A 465 -41.96 23.98 -23.84
CA ARG A 465 -42.68 22.83 -24.41
C ARG A 465 -42.26 21.51 -23.73
N GLN A 466 -40.97 21.30 -23.49
CA GLN A 466 -40.45 20.12 -22.80
C GLN A 466 -40.96 20.02 -21.36
N ARG A 467 -40.95 21.13 -20.61
CA ARG A 467 -41.50 21.21 -19.24
C ARG A 467 -43.00 20.95 -19.21
N ARG A 468 -43.76 21.49 -20.17
CA ARG A 468 -45.20 21.19 -20.32
C ARG A 468 -45.45 19.71 -20.62
N ARG A 469 -44.65 19.12 -21.51
CA ARG A 469 -44.75 17.70 -21.87
C ARG A 469 -44.37 16.78 -20.71
N GLY A 470 -43.30 17.11 -19.99
CA GLY A 470 -42.88 16.39 -18.77
C GLY A 470 -43.93 16.45 -17.66
N ARG A 471 -44.54 17.62 -17.42
CA ARG A 471 -45.66 17.78 -16.46
C ARG A 471 -46.90 16.98 -16.86
N LYS A 472 -47.19 16.84 -18.16
CA LYS A 472 -48.29 16.01 -18.65
C LYS A 472 -48.01 14.51 -18.52
N LEU A 473 -46.75 14.08 -18.69
CA LEU A 473 -46.37 12.67 -18.68
C LEU A 473 -46.12 12.09 -17.29
N PHE A 474 -45.61 12.90 -16.34
CA PHE A 474 -45.13 12.39 -15.05
C PHE A 474 -45.80 13.03 -13.82
N GLY A 475 -46.82 13.88 -14.03
CA GLY A 475 -47.45 14.65 -12.95
C GLY A 475 -46.52 15.70 -12.35
N LYS A 476 -47.07 16.62 -11.55
CA LYS A 476 -46.25 17.54 -10.75
C LYS A 476 -45.63 16.74 -9.60
N ARG A 477 -44.33 16.42 -9.69
CA ARG A 477 -43.52 16.22 -8.48
C ARG A 477 -43.06 17.58 -7.97
#